data_AF-A0AAU5K4M0-F1
#
_entry.id   AF-A0AAU5K4M0-F1
#
_cell.length_a   1.000
_cell.length_b   1.000
_cell.length_c   1.000
_cell.angle_alpha   90.00
_cell.angle_beta   90.00
_cell.angle_gamma   90.00
#
_symmetry.space_group_name_H-M   'P 1'
#
loop_
_entity.id
_entity.type
_entity.pdbx_description
1 polymer ?
#
loop_
_entity_poly.entity_id
_entity_poly.type
_entity_poly.pdbx_seq_one_letter_code
_entity_poly.pdbx_strand_id
1 'polypeptide(L)'
;MELLWQQARRNTLITWPEDVDRRLDILVRSATAAGENTSRSQILAALVTAAGTDPQHLAAILRAYRLLRTDALTGDSHRDDLPAVRTPGPPRTRR
;
A
#
# COMPACT_ATOMS: atom_id res chain seq x y z
N MET A 1 -5.03 16.07 20.07
CA MET A 1 -3.95 15.11 19.76
C MET A 1 -3.65 15.23 18.28
N GLU A 2 -2.40 15.45 17.89
CA GLU A 2 -2.01 15.40 16.48
C GLU A 2 -1.92 13.94 16.00
N LEU A 3 -2.48 13.65 14.83
CA LEU A 3 -2.41 12.31 14.24
C LEU A 3 -1.13 12.20 13.39
N LEU A 4 -0.45 11.05 13.45
CA LEU A 4 0.83 10.84 12.75
C LEU A 4 0.73 11.06 11.23
N TRP A 5 -0.41 10.73 10.60
CA TRP A 5 -0.65 10.95 9.17
C TRP A 5 -0.82 12.44 8.77
N GLN A 6 -0.99 13.33 9.76
CA GLN A 6 -1.12 14.79 9.57
C GLN A 6 0.21 15.54 9.70
N GLN A 7 1.29 14.87 10.09
CA GLN A 7 2.61 15.48 10.24
C GLN A 7 3.26 15.86 8.91
N ALA A 8 4.34 16.66 8.99
CA ALA A 8 5.13 17.09 7.83
C ALA A 8 5.60 15.87 7.02
N ARG A 9 5.27 15.87 5.72
CA ARG A 9 5.53 14.73 4.83
C ARG A 9 6.94 14.78 4.25
N ARG A 10 7.59 13.63 4.16
CA ARG A 10 8.82 13.43 3.38
C ARG A 10 8.51 12.59 2.14
N ASN A 11 9.13 12.93 1.02
CA ASN A 11 9.03 12.13 -0.20
C ASN A 11 9.97 10.92 -0.10
N THR A 12 9.47 9.75 -0.46
CA THR A 12 10.23 8.50 -0.55
C THR A 12 10.13 7.98 -1.97
N LEU A 13 11.26 7.72 -2.60
CA LEU A 13 11.33 7.09 -3.92
C LEU A 13 11.64 5.59 -3.71
N ILE A 14 10.74 4.73 -4.17
CA ILE A 14 10.81 3.28 -3.97
C ILE A 14 10.69 2.61 -5.35
N THR A 15 11.52 1.59 -5.58
CA THR A 15 11.46 0.74 -6.77
C THR A 15 11.19 -0.70 -6.35
N TRP A 16 10.22 -1.36 -6.98
CA TRP A 16 9.84 -2.75 -6.74
C TRP A 16 9.29 -3.41 -8.01
N PRO A 17 9.08 -4.73 -8.03
CA PRO A 17 8.42 -5.42 -9.15
C PRO A 17 7.00 -4.91 -9.40
N GLU A 18 6.54 -4.96 -10.66
CA GLU A 18 5.20 -4.50 -11.06
C GLU A 18 4.07 -5.20 -10.28
N ASP A 19 4.19 -6.49 -10.01
CA ASP A 19 3.15 -7.23 -9.29
C ASP A 19 3.01 -6.77 -7.83
N VAL A 20 4.10 -6.29 -7.21
CA VAL A 20 4.03 -5.66 -5.89
C VAL A 20 3.30 -4.31 -5.98
N ASP A 21 3.57 -3.55 -7.04
CA ASP A 21 2.88 -2.28 -7.31
C ASP A 21 1.38 -2.46 -7.45
N ARG A 22 0.97 -3.45 -8.27
CA ARG A 22 -0.44 -3.81 -8.49
C ARG A 22 -1.10 -4.31 -7.20
N ARG A 23 -0.38 -5.09 -6.40
CA ARG A 23 -0.87 -5.56 -5.10
C ARG A 23 -1.20 -4.40 -4.16
N LEU A 24 -0.43 -3.31 -4.19
CA LEU A 24 -0.71 -2.11 -3.39
C LEU A 24 -2.01 -1.43 -3.83
N ASP A 25 -2.32 -1.37 -5.13
CA ASP A 25 -3.61 -0.84 -5.60
C ASP A 25 -4.79 -1.68 -5.10
N ILE A 26 -4.64 -3.00 -5.06
CA ILE A 26 -5.67 -3.90 -4.50
C ILE A 26 -5.87 -3.64 -3.01
N LEU A 27 -4.81 -3.34 -2.25
CA LEU A 27 -4.94 -2.96 -0.85
C LEU A 27 -5.73 -1.65 -0.68
N VAL A 28 -5.47 -0.65 -1.53
CA VAL A 28 -6.25 0.61 -1.53
C VAL A 28 -7.72 0.33 -1.86
N ARG A 29 -8.00 -0.47 -2.90
CA ARG A 29 -9.36 -0.88 -3.27
C ARG A 29 -10.07 -1.64 -2.15
N SER A 30 -9.33 -2.51 -1.46
CA SER A 30 -9.86 -3.29 -0.33
C SER A 30 -10.23 -2.39 0.85
N ALA A 31 -9.38 -1.41 1.18
CA ALA A 31 -9.69 -0.41 2.20
C ALA A 31 -10.89 0.46 1.79
N THR A 32 -10.97 0.83 0.52
CA THR A 32 -12.11 1.59 -0.02
C THR A 32 -13.42 0.81 0.08
N ALA A 33 -13.40 -0.50 -0.19
CA ALA A 33 -14.56 -1.38 -0.01
C ALA A 33 -15.02 -1.44 1.45
N ALA A 34 -14.10 -1.27 2.40
CA ALA A 34 -14.38 -1.18 3.83
C ALA A 34 -14.85 0.24 4.28
N GLY A 35 -14.99 1.20 3.36
CA GLY A 35 -15.42 2.56 3.63
C GLY A 35 -14.28 3.55 3.95
N GLU A 36 -13.02 3.10 3.88
CA GLU A 36 -11.85 3.96 4.15
C GLU A 36 -11.42 4.73 2.90
N ASN A 37 -11.39 6.06 2.99
CA ASN A 37 -10.84 6.91 1.94
C ASN A 37 -9.33 7.08 2.16
N THR A 38 -8.53 6.26 1.49
CA THR A 38 -7.08 6.18 1.69
C THR A 38 -6.29 6.25 0.38
N SER A 39 -5.02 6.64 0.46
CA SER A 39 -4.07 6.65 -0.66
C SER A 39 -3.04 5.52 -0.56
N ARG A 40 -2.30 5.27 -1.65
CA ARG A 40 -1.16 4.34 -1.67
C ARG A 40 -0.12 4.66 -0.58
N SER A 41 0.20 5.94 -0.40
CA SER A 41 1.15 6.38 0.62
C SER A 41 0.63 6.17 2.05
N GLN A 42 -0.68 6.33 2.28
CA GLN A 42 -1.30 6.03 3.56
C GLN A 42 -1.34 4.53 3.85
N ILE A 43 -1.65 3.69 2.87
CA ILE A 43 -1.53 2.23 3.02
C ILE A 43 -0.09 1.84 3.35
N LEU A 44 0.90 2.35 2.62
CA LEU A 44 2.31 2.05 2.90
C LEU A 44 2.71 2.51 4.31
N ALA A 45 2.34 3.73 4.70
CA ALA A 45 2.61 4.24 6.04
C ALA A 45 1.95 3.39 7.12
N ALA A 46 0.71 2.93 6.90
CA ALA A 46 0.01 2.04 7.81
C ALA A 46 0.71 0.69 7.94
N LEU A 47 1.15 0.09 6.82
CA LEU A 47 1.90 -1.17 6.83
C LEU A 47 3.24 -1.03 7.56
N VAL A 48 3.98 0.06 7.33
CA VAL A 48 5.25 0.33 8.01
C VAL A 48 5.02 0.55 9.52
N THR A 49 3.94 1.24 9.89
CA THR A 49 3.61 1.50 11.30
C THR A 49 3.11 0.24 12.03
N ALA A 50 2.43 -0.66 11.32
CA ALA A 50 1.92 -1.92 11.85
C ALA A 50 3.01 -3.01 11.94
N ALA A 51 4.11 -2.88 11.20
CA ALA A 51 5.18 -3.85 11.23
C ALA A 51 5.83 -3.93 12.63
N GLY A 52 5.88 -5.13 13.20
CA GLY A 52 6.60 -5.36 14.45
C GLY A 52 8.10 -5.12 14.28
N THR A 53 8.75 -4.62 15.33
CA THR A 53 10.20 -4.32 15.34
C THR A 53 11.06 -5.50 15.79
N ASP A 54 10.47 -6.68 16.00
CA ASP A 54 11.20 -7.88 16.36
C ASP A 54 12.15 -8.31 15.22
N PRO A 55 13.47 -8.45 15.47
CA PRO A 55 14.45 -8.77 14.44
C PRO A 55 14.19 -10.10 13.73
N GLN A 56 13.73 -11.12 14.47
CA GLN A 56 13.50 -12.45 13.90
C GLN A 56 12.27 -12.47 12.99
N HIS A 57 11.21 -11.80 13.42
CA HIS A 57 10.00 -11.62 12.62
C HIS A 57 10.30 -10.87 11.32
N LEU A 58 11.03 -9.76 11.38
CA LEU A 58 11.38 -8.99 10.19
C LEU A 58 12.27 -9.81 9.23
N ALA A 59 13.23 -10.58 9.77
CA ALA A 59 14.06 -11.47 8.97
C ALA A 59 13.25 -12.60 8.31
N ALA A 60 12.19 -13.09 8.96
CA ALA A 60 11.28 -14.08 8.38
C ALA A 60 10.46 -13.49 7.23
N ILE A 61 9.90 -12.28 7.40
CA ILE A 61 9.18 -11.56 6.33
C ILE A 61 10.08 -11.36 5.11
N LEU A 62 11.33 -10.90 5.33
CA LEU A 62 12.28 -10.68 4.23
C LEU A 62 12.66 -11.97 3.50
N ARG A 63 12.83 -13.08 4.24
CA ARG A 63 13.11 -14.38 3.63
C ARG A 63 11.92 -14.88 2.82
N ALA A 64 10.71 -14.76 3.35
CA ALA A 64 9.49 -15.10 2.62
C ALA A 64 9.38 -14.27 1.34
N TYR A 65 9.58 -12.95 1.42
CA TYR A 65 9.60 -12.05 0.26
C TYR A 65 10.57 -12.51 -0.83
N ARG A 66 11.81 -12.85 -0.46
CA ARG A 66 12.84 -13.29 -1.40
C ARG A 66 12.59 -14.66 -2.04
N LEU A 67 11.69 -15.46 -1.46
CA LEU A 67 11.31 -16.79 -1.95
C LEU A 67 9.98 -16.78 -2.72
N LEU A 68 9.28 -15.64 -2.79
CA LEU A 68 8.06 -15.53 -3.60
C LEU A 68 8.38 -15.78 -5.07
N ARG A 69 7.58 -16.64 -5.71
CA ARG A 69 7.61 -16.85 -7.15
C ARG A 69 6.88 -15.71 -7.86
N THR A 70 7.21 -15.49 -9.12
CA THR A 70 6.66 -14.41 -9.96
C THR A 70 5.13 -14.44 -10.05
N ASP A 71 4.52 -15.62 -10.01
CA ASP A 71 3.08 -15.83 -10.12
C ASP A 71 2.31 -15.70 -8.79
N ALA A 72 3.02 -15.59 -7.68
CA ALA A 72 2.42 -15.73 -6.36
C ALA A 72 1.47 -14.58 -5.96
N LEU A 73 1.54 -13.44 -6.66
CA LEU A 73 0.65 -12.29 -6.47
C LEU A 73 -0.39 -12.15 -7.60
N THR A 74 -0.33 -13.00 -8.62
CA THR A 74 -1.19 -12.89 -9.80
C THR A 74 -2.65 -13.25 -9.48
N GLY A 75 -2.89 -14.18 -8.55
CA GLY A 75 -4.25 -14.57 -8.14
C GLY A 75 -5.07 -13.44 -7.50
N ASP A 76 -4.41 -12.54 -6.76
CA ASP A 76 -5.05 -11.35 -6.18
C ASP A 76 -5.27 -10.24 -7.23
N SER A 77 -4.60 -10.29 -8.38
CA SER A 77 -4.62 -9.25 -9.40
C SER A 77 -6.00 -9.04 -10.04
N HIS A 78 -6.86 -10.05 -9.99
CA HIS A 78 -8.16 -10.10 -10.65
C HIS A 78 -9.33 -10.04 -9.66
N ARG A 79 -9.20 -9.26 -8.58
CA ARG A 79 -10.33 -8.95 -7.69
C ARG A 79 -11.30 -7.98 -8.37
N ASP A 80 -12.17 -8.55 -9.20
CA ASP A 80 -13.26 -7.84 -9.88
C ASP A 80 -14.40 -7.48 -8.92
N ASP A 81 -14.44 -8.13 -7.75
CA ASP A 81 -15.39 -7.88 -6.66
C ASP A 81 -15.16 -6.54 -5.95
N LEU A 82 -13.95 -5.97 -6.05
CA LEU A 82 -13.60 -4.73 -5.39
C LEU A 82 -14.01 -3.50 -6.22
N PRO A 83 -14.38 -2.37 -5.59
CA PRO A 83 -14.69 -1.15 -6.31
C PRO A 83 -13.47 -0.62 -7.08
N ALA A 84 -13.70 -0.01 -8.24
CA ALA A 84 -12.67 0.75 -8.94
C ALA A 84 -12.39 2.03 -8.15
N VAL A 85 -11.15 2.22 -7.69
CA VAL A 85 -10.72 3.46 -7.03
C VAL A 85 -10.61 4.54 -8.10
N ARG A 86 -11.47 5.56 -8.02
CA ARG A 86 -11.31 6.77 -8.81
C ARG A 86 -10.23 7.61 -8.16
N THR A 87 -9.03 7.65 -8.73
CA THR A 87 -8.00 8.60 -8.31
C THR A 87 -8.55 10.01 -8.50
N PRO A 88 -8.71 10.81 -7.43
CA PRO A 88 -9.10 12.20 -7.58
C PRO A 88 -8.04 12.89 -8.45
N GLY A 89 -8.47 13.50 -9.56
CA GLY A 89 -7.57 14.25 -10.43
C GLY A 89 -6.84 15.34 -9.63
N PRO A 90 -5.68 15.83 -10.14
CA PRO A 90 -4.90 16.86 -9.45
C PRO A 90 -5.80 18.03 -9.05
N PRO A 91 -5.73 18.52 -7.80
CA PRO A 91 -6.56 19.63 -7.37
C PRO A 91 -6.28 20.81 -8.29
N ARG A 92 -7.33 21.36 -8.90
CA ARG A 92 -7.21 22.59 -9.68
C ARG A 92 -6.77 23.69 -8.73
N THR A 93 -5.50 24.07 -8.83
CA THR A 93 -4.98 25.32 -8.25
C THR A 93 -5.87 26.46 -8.76
N ARG A 94 -6.81 26.94 -7.93
CA ARG A 94 -7.49 28.21 -8.17
C ARG A 94 -6.44 29.30 -8.02
N ARG A 95 -6.05 29.89 -9.15
CA ARG A 95 -5.28 31.12 -9.22
C ARG A 95 -6.23 32.30 -9.13
#